data_AF-A0A7J3S9T8-F1
#
_entry.id   AF-A0A7J3S9T8-F1
#
_cell.length_a   1.000
_cell.length_b   1.000
_cell.length_c   1.000
_cell.angle_alpha   90.00
_cell.angle_beta   90.00
_cell.angle_gamma   90.00
#
_symmetry.space_group_name_H-M   'P 1'
#
loop_
_entity.id
_entity.type
_entity.pdbx_description
1 polymer ?
#
loop_
_entity_poly.entity_id
_entity_poly.type
_entity_poly.pdbx_seq_one_letter_code
_entity_poly.pdbx_strand_id
1 'polypeptide(L)'
;MREFKKFKKVLDDKRDEITSYSAAFIGLLFIITGILYLNSPVKKIADNVIFGEQAVISTFLIIIGILIIVGALKQKIISKTPLADIYTEMKAIENEKDKSDEKNNIE
;
A
#
# COMPACT_ATOMS: atom_id res chain seq x y z
N MET A 1 -21.62 -18.10 21.03
CA MET A 1 -20.89 -17.96 19.74
C MET A 1 -20.77 -16.51 19.21
N ARG A 2 -21.67 -15.56 19.50
CA ARG A 2 -21.54 -14.16 19.01
C ARG A 2 -20.37 -13.36 19.63
N GLU A 3 -20.05 -13.61 20.90
CA GLU A 3 -18.95 -12.94 21.63
C GLU A 3 -17.57 -13.24 21.03
N PHE A 4 -17.28 -14.50 20.68
CA PHE A 4 -16.01 -14.90 20.04
C PHE A 4 -15.80 -14.27 18.67
N LYS A 5 -16.87 -14.04 17.88
CA LYS A 5 -16.77 -13.34 16.58
C LYS A 5 -16.40 -11.87 16.74
N LYS A 6 -16.86 -11.19 17.80
CA LYS A 6 -16.49 -9.79 18.08
C LYS A 6 -15.02 -9.67 18.48
N PHE A 7 -14.53 -10.54 19.35
CA PHE A 7 -13.11 -10.55 19.74
C PHE A 7 -12.17 -10.83 18.57
N LYS A 8 -12.53 -11.78 17.71
CA LYS A 8 -11.74 -12.08 16.49
C LYS A 8 -11.67 -10.87 15.56
N LYS A 9 -12.81 -10.20 15.35
CA LYS A 9 -12.90 -8.99 14.50
C LYS A 9 -12.06 -7.82 15.01
N VAL A 10 -12.04 -7.57 16.33
CA VAL A 10 -11.20 -6.52 16.94
C VAL A 10 -9.71 -6.87 16.85
N LEU A 11 -9.36 -8.15 16.92
CA LEU A 11 -7.97 -8.59 16.82
C LEU A 11 -7.45 -8.49 15.37
N ASP A 12 -8.28 -8.83 14.38
CA ASP A 12 -7.94 -8.67 12.96
C ASP A 12 -7.79 -7.19 12.57
N ASP A 13 -8.65 -6.32 13.09
CA ASP A 13 -8.58 -4.86 12.83
C ASP A 13 -7.26 -4.24 13.34
N LYS A 14 -6.81 -4.65 14.55
CA LYS A 14 -5.51 -4.23 15.09
C LYS A 14 -4.32 -4.81 14.31
N ARG A 15 -4.46 -6.03 13.78
CA ARG A 15 -3.41 -6.67 12.98
C ARG A 15 -3.25 -5.98 11.63
N ASP A 16 -4.35 -5.57 11.01
CA ASP A 16 -4.33 -4.79 9.76
C ASP A 16 -3.66 -3.43 9.97
N GLU A 17 -3.92 -2.75 11.09
CA GLU A 17 -3.27 -1.47 11.40
C GLU A 17 -1.76 -1.65 11.63
N ILE A 18 -1.34 -2.65 12.41
CA ILE A 18 0.09 -2.94 12.65
C ILE A 18 0.78 -3.32 11.34
N THR A 19 0.13 -4.13 10.51
CA THR A 19 0.67 -4.55 9.21
C THR A 19 0.84 -3.35 8.28
N SER A 20 -0.15 -2.44 8.24
CA SER A 20 -0.08 -1.20 7.46
C SER A 20 1.06 -0.29 7.91
N TYR A 21 1.24 -0.07 9.21
CA TYR A 21 2.37 0.72 9.73
C TYR A 21 3.72 0.07 9.45
N SER A 22 3.83 -1.25 9.60
CA SER A 22 5.08 -1.98 9.31
C SER A 22 5.43 -1.91 7.83
N ALA A 23 4.45 -2.04 6.93
CA ALA A 23 4.64 -1.90 5.50
C ALA A 23 5.05 -0.46 5.12
N ALA A 24 4.41 0.56 5.70
CA ALA A 24 4.80 1.95 5.50
C ALA A 24 6.24 2.22 5.97
N PHE A 25 6.64 1.64 7.10
CA PHE A 25 8.02 1.71 7.61
C PHE A 25 9.02 1.05 6.66
N ILE A 26 8.70 -0.13 6.13
CA ILE A 26 9.54 -0.81 5.13
C ILE A 26 9.66 0.05 3.86
N GLY A 27 8.56 0.62 3.36
CA GLY A 27 8.59 1.51 2.21
C GLY A 27 9.46 2.75 2.43
N LEU A 28 9.44 3.31 3.64
CA LEU A 28 10.32 4.41 4.02
C LEU A 28 11.81 3.99 4.00
N LEU A 29 12.15 2.80 4.48
CA LEU A 29 13.52 2.26 4.40
C LEU A 29 14.00 2.12 2.95
N PHE A 30 13.12 1.70 2.02
CA PHE A 30 13.44 1.64 0.60
C PHE A 30 13.76 3.02 0.02
N ILE A 31 12.98 4.05 0.36
CA ILE A 31 13.23 5.43 -0.08
C ILE A 31 14.58 5.93 0.47
N ILE A 32 14.82 5.75 1.77
CA ILE A 32 16.09 6.17 2.41
C ILE A 32 17.27 5.46 1.73
N THR A 33 17.16 4.15 1.49
CA THR A 33 18.20 3.37 0.83
C THR A 33 18.46 3.87 -0.59
N GLY A 34 17.41 4.16 -1.37
CA GLY A 34 17.56 4.72 -2.71
C GLY A 34 18.25 6.09 -2.71
N ILE A 35 17.92 6.96 -1.75
CA ILE A 35 18.59 8.26 -1.58
C ILE A 35 20.07 8.08 -1.22
N LEU A 36 20.39 7.18 -0.29
CA LEU A 36 21.77 6.91 0.10
C LEU A 36 22.59 6.33 -1.06
N TYR A 37 21.97 5.46 -1.87
CA TYR A 37 22.61 4.84 -3.03
C TYR A 37 22.99 5.88 -4.10
N LEU A 38 22.14 6.89 -4.30
CA LEU A 38 22.41 8.00 -5.23
C LEU A 38 23.60 8.87 -4.80
N ASN A 39 23.87 8.97 -3.49
CA ASN A 39 24.95 9.79 -2.94
C ASN A 39 26.27 9.01 -2.78
N SER A 40 26.32 7.75 -3.20
CA SER A 40 27.52 6.91 -3.06
C SER A 40 28.62 7.37 -4.03
N PRO A 41 29.85 7.65 -3.55
CA PRO A 41 30.91 8.19 -4.40
C PRO A 41 31.38 7.17 -5.45
N VAL A 42 31.22 7.53 -6.73
CA VAL A 42 31.76 6.77 -7.87
C VAL A 42 33.22 7.14 -8.14
N LYS A 43 34.07 6.13 -8.36
CA LYS A 43 35.47 6.31 -8.76
C LYS A 43 35.50 6.91 -10.18
N LYS A 44 36.09 8.11 -10.29
CA LYS A 44 36.15 9.04 -11.45
C LYS A 44 36.58 8.52 -12.84
N ILE A 45 36.74 7.21 -13.06
CA ILE A 45 37.34 6.66 -14.30
C ILE A 45 36.35 5.80 -15.11
N ALA A 46 35.18 5.49 -14.56
CA ALA A 46 34.11 4.71 -15.22
C ALA A 46 32.76 5.47 -15.17
N ASP A 47 32.84 6.80 -15.27
CA ASP A 47 31.92 7.77 -14.67
C ASP A 47 30.50 7.79 -15.25
N ASN A 48 30.28 7.44 -16.52
CA ASN A 48 28.95 7.63 -17.12
C ASN A 48 28.03 6.40 -17.02
N VAL A 49 28.58 5.20 -17.18
CA VAL A 49 27.81 3.94 -17.11
C VAL A 49 27.47 3.62 -15.66
N ILE A 50 28.43 3.72 -14.75
CA ILE A 50 28.23 3.40 -13.33
C ILE A 50 27.29 4.43 -12.68
N PHE A 51 27.38 5.71 -13.05
CA PHE A 51 26.44 6.72 -12.59
C PHE A 51 25.02 6.46 -13.11
N GLY A 52 24.88 6.06 -14.39
CA GLY A 52 23.59 5.68 -14.96
C GLY A 52 22.96 4.47 -14.26
N GLU A 53 23.75 3.42 -14.02
CA GLU A 53 23.32 2.23 -13.28
C GLU A 53 22.85 2.58 -11.86
N GLN A 54 23.64 3.38 -11.14
CA GLN A 54 23.28 3.84 -9.81
C GLN A 54 22.02 4.69 -9.78
N ALA A 55 21.84 5.59 -10.75
CA ALA A 55 20.64 6.40 -10.88
C ALA A 55 19.39 5.55 -11.13
N VAL A 56 19.49 4.53 -12.00
CA VAL A 56 18.39 3.60 -12.30
C VAL A 56 17.99 2.81 -11.04
N ILE A 57 18.95 2.20 -10.35
CA ILE A 57 18.70 1.42 -9.13
C ILE A 57 18.11 2.31 -8.03
N SER A 58 18.66 3.51 -7.82
CA SER A 58 18.15 4.48 -6.85
C SER A 58 16.69 4.86 -7.14
N THR A 59 16.40 5.19 -8.40
CA THR A 59 15.05 5.55 -8.84
C THR A 59 14.08 4.39 -8.63
N PHE A 60 14.50 3.17 -8.97
CA PHE A 60 13.68 1.97 -8.78
C PHE A 60 13.36 1.72 -7.29
N LEU A 61 14.34 1.84 -6.40
CA LEU A 61 14.15 1.72 -4.95
C LEU A 61 13.17 2.77 -4.40
N ILE A 62 13.29 4.02 -4.86
CA ILE A 62 12.40 5.10 -4.45
C ILE A 62 10.97 4.83 -4.93
N ILE A 63 10.79 4.46 -6.20
CA ILE A 63 9.46 4.16 -6.77
C ILE A 63 8.81 2.98 -6.03
N ILE A 64 9.55 1.91 -5.76
CA ILE A 64 9.06 0.76 -4.97
C ILE A 64 8.65 1.21 -3.57
N GLY A 65 9.47 2.01 -2.89
CA GLY A 65 9.15 2.52 -1.57
C GLY A 65 7.85 3.32 -1.55
N ILE A 66 7.64 4.19 -2.55
CA ILE A 66 6.38 4.93 -2.72
C ILE A 66 5.19 3.99 -2.95
N LEU A 67 5.33 3.00 -3.85
CA LEU A 67 4.27 2.02 -4.13
C LEU A 67 3.87 1.24 -2.88
N ILE A 68 4.84 0.80 -2.07
CA ILE A 68 4.59 0.10 -0.81
C ILE A 68 3.80 0.99 0.15
N ILE A 69 4.20 2.26 0.31
CA ILE A 69 3.51 3.21 1.19
C ILE A 69 2.08 3.46 0.72
N VAL A 70 1.88 3.70 -0.57
CA VAL A 70 0.55 3.93 -1.15
C VAL A 70 -0.34 2.68 -0.97
N GLY A 71 0.20 1.49 -1.22
CA GLY A 71 -0.52 0.24 -1.02
C GLY A 71 -0.89 -0.02 0.44
N ALA A 72 0.03 0.26 1.37
CA ALA A 72 -0.17 0.10 2.80
C ALA A 72 -1.21 1.09 3.36
N LEU A 73 -1.18 2.33 2.88
CA LEU A 73 -2.03 3.42 3.37
C LEU A 73 -3.26 3.66 2.49
N LYS A 74 -3.55 2.79 1.52
CA LYS A 74 -4.62 2.99 0.53
C LYS A 74 -5.97 3.38 1.16
N GLN A 75 -6.38 2.70 2.23
CA GLN A 75 -7.65 2.99 2.90
C GLN A 75 -7.61 4.35 3.61
N LYS A 76 -6.47 4.71 4.21
CA LYS A 76 -6.25 5.97 4.92
C LYS A 76 -6.09 7.17 3.99
N ILE A 77 -5.57 6.93 2.78
CA ILE A 77 -5.43 7.93 1.71
C ILE A 77 -6.79 8.13 1.04
N ILE A 78 -7.44 7.05 0.59
CA ILE A 78 -8.72 7.11 -0.13
C ILE A 78 -9.78 7.78 0.75
N SER A 79 -9.90 7.40 2.02
CA SER A 79 -10.88 7.99 2.97
C SER A 79 -10.71 9.49 3.23
N LYS A 80 -9.57 10.09 2.89
CA LYS A 80 -9.32 11.53 3.04
C LYS A 80 -9.43 12.32 1.73
N THR A 81 -9.68 11.63 0.62
CA THR A 81 -9.77 12.24 -0.72
C THR A 81 -11.22 12.24 -1.20
N PRO A 82 -11.59 13.09 -2.17
CA PRO A 82 -12.92 13.05 -2.81
C PRO A 82 -13.20 11.71 -3.53
N LEU A 83 -12.19 10.86 -3.71
CA LEU A 83 -12.36 9.48 -4.18
C LEU A 83 -13.01 8.56 -3.12
N ALA A 84 -13.07 8.98 -1.85
CA ALA A 84 -13.76 8.27 -0.78
C ALA A 84 -15.25 8.07 -1.11
N ASP A 85 -15.90 9.12 -1.60
CA ASP A 85 -17.33 9.12 -1.90
C ASP A 85 -17.62 8.15 -3.05
N ILE A 86 -16.83 8.22 -4.12
CA ILE A 86 -16.92 7.31 -5.27
C ILE A 86 -16.68 5.85 -4.85
N TYR A 87 -15.65 5.59 -4.04
CA TYR A 87 -15.36 4.24 -3.55
C TYR A 87 -16.51 3.70 -2.67
N THR A 88 -17.10 4.56 -1.85
CA THR A 88 -18.22 4.19 -0.95
C THR A 88 -19.49 3.90 -1.73
N GLU A 89 -19.83 4.75 -2.71
CA GLU A 89 -20.97 4.52 -3.61
C GLU A 89 -20.78 3.25 -4.45
N MET A 90 -19.60 3.04 -5.02
CA MET A 90 -19.31 1.84 -5.82
C MET A 90 -19.41 0.57 -4.97
N LYS A 91 -18.88 0.60 -3.75
CA LYS A 91 -18.97 -0.53 -2.82
C LYS A 91 -20.41 -0.77 -2.34
N ALA A 92 -21.22 0.28 -2.20
CA ALA A 92 -22.64 0.14 -1.87
C ALA A 92 -23.41 -0.59 -2.98
N ILE A 93 -23.17 -0.22 -4.25
CA ILE A 93 -23.77 -0.87 -5.43
C ILE A 93 -23.33 -2.34 -5.54
N GLU A 94 -22.06 -2.64 -5.28
CA GLU A 94 -21.53 -4.02 -5.29
C GLU A 94 -22.22 -4.90 -4.24
N ASN A 95 -22.42 -4.39 -3.01
CA ASN A 95 -23.13 -5.13 -1.95
C ASN A 95 -24.64 -5.29 -2.19
N GLU A 96 -25.27 -4.38 -2.94
CA GLU A 96 -26.68 -4.52 -3.33
C GLU A 96 -26.88 -5.62 -4.37
N LYS A 97 -25.97 -5.73 -5.35
CA LYS A 97 -25.99 -6.81 -6.35
C LYS A 97 -25.82 -8.20 -5.74
N ASP A 98 -24.88 -8.35 -4.81
CA ASP A 98 -24.67 -9.63 -4.10
C ASP A 98 -25.92 -10.10 -3.35
N LYS A 99 -26.67 -9.17 -2.73
CA LYS A 99 -27.93 -9.51 -2.03
C LYS A 99 -29.08 -9.83 -2.97
N SER A 100 -29.15 -9.19 -4.14
CA SER A 100 -30.18 -9.53 -5.14
C SER A 100 -29.91 -10.89 -5.77
N ASP A 101 -28.65 -11.25 -5.95
CA ASP A 101 -28.27 -12.53 -6.55
C ASP A 101 -28.42 -13.69 -5.56
N GLU A 102 -28.18 -13.48 -4.26
CA GLU A 102 -28.46 -14.49 -3.22
C GLU A 102 -29.96 -14.76 -3.07
N LYS A 103 -30.82 -13.74 -3.23
CA LYS A 103 -32.28 -13.90 -3.13
C LYS A 103 -32.88 -14.66 -4.33
N ASN A 104 -32.32 -14.49 -5.53
CA ASN A 104 -32.79 -15.16 -6.75
C ASN A 104 -32.35 -16.64 -6.88
N ASN A 105 -31.40 -17.10 -6.06
CA ASN A 105 -30.95 -18.51 -6.04
C ASN A 105 -31.62 -19.37 -4.96
N ILE A 106 -32.58 -18.81 -4.21
CA ILE A 106 -33.30 -19.49 -3.11
C ILE A 106 -34.79 -19.71 -3.44
N GLU A 107 -35.29 -19.17 -4.56
CA GLU A 107 -36.64 -19.48 -5.10
C GLU A 107 -36.64 -20.68 -6.06
#